data_AF-A0A7S4NQT7-F1
#
_entry.id   AF-A0A7S4NQT7-F1
#
_cell.length_a   1.000
_cell.length_b   1.000
_cell.length_c   1.000
_cell.angle_alpha   90.00
_cell.angle_beta   90.00
_cell.angle_gamma   90.00
#
_symmetry.space_group_name_H-M   'P 1'
#
loop_
_entity.id
_entity.type
_entity.pdbx_description
1 polymer ?
#
loop_
_entity_poly.entity_id
_entity_poly.type
_entity_poly.pdbx_seq_one_letter_code
_entity_poly.pdbx_strand_id
1 'polypeptide(L)'
;FCKGHVDYSLGGPELYDVLSIDSRQSLKEAMEASSGRFSVQGNLDTAALHSPNLANITTQMLESAVTADGAFLRTPKRYIANLGHGITPDCSPSAVEKFIEIVHSFTNPKFRALEAV
;
A
#
# COMPACT_ATOMS: atom_id res chain seq x y z
N PHE A 1 4.04 0.48 -17.00
CA PHE A 1 3.02 0.61 -15.93
C PHE A 1 3.51 1.63 -14.92
N CYS A 2 3.22 2.91 -15.15
CA CYS A 2 3.41 3.96 -14.14
C CYS A 2 2.06 4.12 -13.44
N LYS A 3 2.01 4.00 -12.10
CA LYS A 3 0.80 4.26 -11.34
C LYS A 3 0.53 5.76 -11.47
N GLY A 4 -0.56 6.12 -12.13
CA GLY A 4 -0.89 7.50 -12.44
C GLY A 4 -1.46 8.25 -11.23
N HIS A 5 -1.70 9.54 -11.42
CA HIS A 5 -2.43 10.34 -10.45
C HIS A 5 -3.89 9.87 -10.36
N VAL A 6 -4.48 10.00 -9.18
CA VAL A 6 -5.88 9.61 -8.94
C VAL A 6 -6.80 10.63 -9.60
N ASP A 7 -7.43 10.26 -10.71
CA ASP A 7 -8.48 11.04 -11.35
C ASP A 7 -9.86 10.50 -10.93
N TYR A 8 -10.56 11.26 -10.11
CA TYR A 8 -11.88 10.89 -9.57
C TYR A 8 -13.01 10.97 -10.60
N SER A 9 -12.74 11.40 -11.83
CA SER A 9 -13.71 11.44 -12.94
C SER A 9 -13.79 10.13 -13.74
N LEU A 10 -12.81 9.22 -13.59
CA LEU A 10 -12.70 7.99 -14.39
C LEU A 10 -13.64 6.84 -13.97
N GLY A 11 -14.50 7.07 -12.97
CA GLY A 11 -15.43 6.06 -12.47
C GLY A 11 -15.36 5.84 -10.96
N GLY A 12 -16.40 5.25 -10.40
CA GLY A 12 -16.50 4.88 -9.00
C GLY A 12 -16.24 3.38 -8.74
N PRO A 13 -16.59 2.87 -7.55
CA PRO A 13 -16.44 1.47 -7.18
C PRO A 13 -17.24 0.49 -8.07
N GLU A 14 -18.14 0.99 -8.92
CA GLU A 14 -18.85 0.21 -9.93
C GLU A 14 -17.96 -0.21 -11.11
N LEU A 15 -16.81 0.45 -11.31
CA LEU A 15 -15.85 0.12 -12.38
C LEU A 15 -14.55 -0.47 -11.85
N TYR A 16 -14.15 -0.13 -10.63
CA TYR A 16 -12.87 -0.55 -10.05
C TYR A 16 -13.01 -0.90 -8.56
N ASP A 17 -12.39 -2.00 -8.15
CA ASP A 17 -12.33 -2.37 -6.73
C ASP A 17 -11.11 -1.78 -6.00
N VAL A 18 -10.03 -1.51 -6.75
CA VAL A 18 -8.71 -1.16 -6.20
C VAL A 18 -8.16 0.10 -6.86
N LEU A 19 -7.81 1.07 -6.03
CA LEU A 19 -7.05 2.24 -6.43
C LEU A 19 -5.56 1.98 -6.19
N SER A 20 -4.71 2.26 -7.18
CA SER A 20 -3.29 1.97 -7.05
C SER A 20 -2.45 3.21 -7.26
N ILE A 21 -1.59 3.51 -6.29
CA ILE A 21 -0.93 4.82 -6.15
C ILE A 21 0.60 4.69 -6.20
N ASP A 22 1.28 5.75 -6.60
CA ASP A 22 2.75 5.83 -6.61
C ASP A 22 3.34 6.30 -5.27
N SER A 23 4.67 6.30 -5.15
CA SER A 23 5.40 6.64 -3.91
C SER A 23 5.34 8.10 -3.50
N ARG A 24 4.88 9.00 -4.38
CA ARG A 24 4.72 10.43 -4.07
C ARG A 24 3.38 10.72 -3.38
N GLN A 25 2.45 9.77 -3.40
CA GLN A 25 1.13 9.92 -2.81
C GLN A 25 1.11 9.33 -1.40
N SER A 26 0.50 10.03 -0.45
CA SER A 26 0.28 9.45 0.88
C SER A 26 -0.84 8.40 0.84
N LEU A 27 -0.59 7.23 1.43
CA LEU A 27 -1.63 6.19 1.59
C LEU A 27 -2.83 6.74 2.37
N LYS A 28 -2.57 7.52 3.42
CA LYS A 28 -3.62 8.16 4.23
C LYS A 28 -4.47 9.11 3.39
N GLU A 29 -3.83 10.02 2.64
CA GLU A 29 -4.56 11.00 1.82
C GLU A 29 -5.38 10.32 0.72
N ALA A 30 -4.83 9.29 0.07
CA ALA A 30 -5.55 8.52 -0.94
C ALA A 30 -6.78 7.79 -0.34
N MET A 31 -6.64 7.21 0.85
CA MET A 31 -7.74 6.54 1.56
C MET A 31 -8.80 7.56 2.02
N GLU A 32 -8.40 8.71 2.55
CA GLU A 32 -9.30 9.79 2.97
C GLU A 32 -10.06 10.38 1.78
N ALA A 33 -9.35 10.73 0.70
CA ALA A 33 -9.93 11.35 -0.49
C ALA A 33 -10.85 10.38 -1.26
N SER A 34 -10.55 9.08 -1.25
CA SER A 34 -11.48 8.08 -1.78
C SER A 34 -12.69 7.85 -0.89
N SER A 35 -12.73 8.44 0.32
CA SER A 35 -13.73 8.17 1.36
C SER A 35 -13.85 6.67 1.63
N GLY A 36 -12.71 5.98 1.58
CA GLY A 36 -12.64 4.54 1.72
C GLY A 36 -13.58 3.81 0.76
N ARG A 37 -13.78 4.29 -0.48
CA ARG A 37 -14.61 3.59 -1.48
C ARG A 37 -13.90 2.41 -2.12
N PHE A 38 -12.58 2.46 -2.22
CA PHE A 38 -11.74 1.46 -2.87
C PHE A 38 -10.80 0.78 -1.86
N SER A 39 -10.33 -0.44 -2.20
CA SER A 39 -9.08 -0.96 -1.63
C SER A 39 -7.89 -0.18 -2.21
N VAL A 40 -6.75 -0.15 -1.52
CA VAL A 40 -5.58 0.61 -1.98
C VAL A 40 -4.39 -0.32 -2.21
N GLN A 41 -3.71 -0.16 -3.34
CA GLN A 41 -2.48 -0.89 -3.67
C GLN A 41 -1.30 0.08 -3.87
N GLY A 42 -0.17 -0.21 -3.21
CA GLY A 42 1.06 0.58 -3.32
C GLY A 42 1.84 0.53 -2.00
N ASN A 43 2.74 1.46 -1.72
CA ASN A 43 3.30 2.43 -2.65
C ASN A 43 4.80 2.64 -2.44
N LEU A 44 5.51 1.61 -1.96
CA LEU A 44 6.92 1.70 -1.64
C LEU A 44 7.70 2.28 -2.84
N ASP A 45 8.53 3.29 -2.61
CA ASP A 45 9.43 3.79 -3.65
C ASP A 45 10.34 2.66 -4.12
N THR A 46 10.35 2.38 -5.42
CA THR A 46 11.21 1.35 -6.01
C THR A 46 12.68 1.56 -5.64
N ALA A 47 13.13 2.81 -5.51
CA ALA A 47 14.50 3.13 -5.10
C ALA A 47 14.83 2.63 -3.67
N ALA A 48 13.82 2.42 -2.81
CA ALA A 48 14.02 1.90 -1.46
C ALA A 48 14.59 0.48 -1.45
N LEU A 49 14.42 -0.29 -2.53
CA LEU A 49 15.00 -1.64 -2.66
C LEU A 49 16.54 -1.62 -2.65
N HIS A 50 17.17 -0.50 -3.02
CA HIS A 50 18.62 -0.32 -2.94
C HIS A 50 19.10 0.20 -1.58
N SER A 51 18.18 0.54 -0.68
CA SER A 51 18.50 1.16 0.60
C SER A 51 18.90 0.11 1.64
N PRO A 52 19.98 0.33 2.42
CA PRO A 52 20.26 -0.49 3.60
C PRO A 52 19.13 -0.40 4.64
N ASN A 53 18.35 0.69 4.60
CA ASN A 53 17.23 0.95 5.50
C ASN A 53 15.89 0.40 4.97
N LEU A 54 15.88 -0.46 3.94
CA LEU A 54 14.67 -1.03 3.34
C LEU A 54 13.67 -1.54 4.39
N ALA A 55 14.16 -2.16 5.45
CA ALA A 55 13.29 -2.70 6.49
C ALA A 55 12.49 -1.62 7.22
N ASN A 56 13.17 -0.57 7.68
CA ASN A 56 12.52 0.54 8.37
C ASN A 56 11.54 1.28 7.44
N ILE A 57 11.93 1.52 6.19
CA ILE A 57 11.07 2.20 5.21
C ILE A 57 9.81 1.37 4.93
N THR A 58 9.96 0.06 4.74
CA THR A 58 8.83 -0.86 4.50
C THR A 58 7.89 -0.89 5.71
N THR A 59 8.41 -1.01 6.93
CA THR A 59 7.60 -0.99 8.15
C THR A 59 6.84 0.32 8.32
N GLN A 60 7.49 1.47 8.09
CA GLN A 60 6.83 2.78 8.16
C GLN A 60 5.69 2.92 7.14
N MET A 61 5.88 2.41 5.91
CA MET A 61 4.81 2.37 4.92
C MET A 61 3.63 1.52 5.42
N LEU A 62 3.89 0.34 5.98
CA LEU A 62 2.85 -0.55 6.52
C LEU A 62 2.11 0.09 7.71
N GLU A 63 2.82 0.74 8.62
CA GLU A 63 2.24 1.49 9.74
C GLU A 63 1.37 2.67 9.25
N SER A 64 1.77 3.36 8.18
CA SER A 64 0.99 4.45 7.60
C SER A 64 -0.33 3.95 7.00
N ALA A 65 -0.33 2.75 6.41
CA ALA A 65 -1.54 2.10 5.91
C ALA A 65 -2.52 1.74 7.03
N VAL A 66 -2.01 1.44 8.22
CA VAL A 66 -2.81 1.10 9.41
C VAL A 66 -3.37 2.34 10.10
N THR A 67 -2.57 3.41 10.18
CA THR A 67 -2.89 4.61 10.97
C THR A 67 -3.78 5.62 10.25
N ALA A 68 -4.08 5.41 8.97
CA ALA A 68 -5.07 6.18 8.20
C ALA A 68 -6.53 6.05 8.73
N ASP A 69 -6.73 5.33 9.83
CA ASP A 69 -7.96 4.87 10.49
C ASP A 69 -8.88 5.96 11.11
N GLY A 70 -8.77 7.23 10.70
CA GLY A 70 -9.51 8.34 11.32
C GLY A 70 -11.05 8.28 11.26
N ALA A 71 -11.66 7.46 10.41
CA ALA A 71 -13.13 7.38 10.30
C ALA A 71 -13.69 6.08 9.64
N PHE A 72 -12.85 5.09 9.34
CA PHE A 72 -13.18 4.04 8.34
C PHE A 72 -13.67 2.70 8.92
N LEU A 73 -14.21 2.71 10.15
CA LEU A 73 -14.59 1.54 10.96
C LEU A 73 -15.76 0.67 10.43
N ARG A 74 -16.16 0.78 9.15
CA ARG A 74 -17.35 0.08 8.63
C ARG A 74 -17.13 -0.87 7.47
N THR A 75 -15.92 -0.98 6.93
CA THR A 75 -15.66 -1.94 5.85
C THR A 75 -14.26 -2.53 5.95
N PRO A 76 -14.09 -3.85 5.71
CA PRO A 76 -12.77 -4.47 5.64
C PRO A 76 -12.13 -4.12 4.29
N LYS A 77 -11.70 -2.87 4.12
CA LYS A 77 -11.03 -2.45 2.88
C LYS A 77 -9.54 -2.68 3.01
N ARG A 78 -9.04 -3.48 2.07
CA ARG A 78 -7.78 -4.19 2.17
C ARG A 78 -6.67 -3.32 1.59
N TYR A 79 -5.55 -3.27 2.29
CA TYR A 79 -4.32 -2.70 1.76
C TYR A 79 -3.52 -3.80 1.08
N ILE A 80 -3.09 -3.56 -0.16
CA ILE A 80 -2.23 -4.46 -0.93
C ILE A 80 -0.87 -3.80 -1.03
N ALA A 81 0.08 -4.24 -0.20
CA ALA A 81 1.45 -3.73 -0.28
C ALA A 81 2.05 -4.01 -1.66
N ASN A 82 2.61 -2.99 -2.28
CA ASN A 82 3.29 -3.08 -3.57
C ASN A 82 4.29 -1.93 -3.72
N LEU A 83 5.12 -1.99 -4.74
CA LEU A 83 5.92 -0.86 -5.17
C LEU A 83 5.02 0.20 -5.83
N GLY A 84 5.42 1.47 -5.73
CA GLY A 84 4.78 2.58 -6.45
C GLY A 84 5.08 2.56 -7.96
N HIS A 85 6.14 1.86 -8.37
CA HIS A 85 6.51 1.67 -9.77
C HIS A 85 7.07 0.25 -9.99
N GLY A 86 7.15 -0.17 -11.26
CA GLY A 86 7.80 -1.44 -11.62
C GLY A 86 9.25 -1.49 -11.14
N ILE A 87 9.69 -2.67 -10.73
CA ILE A 87 11.08 -2.98 -10.35
C ILE A 87 12.05 -2.63 -11.48
N THR A 88 13.25 -2.17 -11.13
CA THR A 88 14.32 -1.89 -12.09
C THR A 88 15.21 -3.14 -12.30
N PRO A 89 15.81 -3.33 -13.49
CA PRO A 89 16.59 -4.53 -13.79
C PRO A 89 17.82 -4.77 -12.88
N ASP A 90 18.31 -3.72 -12.23
CA ASP A 90 19.47 -3.72 -11.34
C ASP A 90 19.10 -3.98 -9.87
N CYS A 91 17.81 -4.10 -9.53
CA CYS A 91 17.39 -4.50 -8.20
C CYS A 91 17.84 -5.94 -7.88
N SER A 92 18.47 -6.12 -6.72
CA SER A 92 18.82 -7.46 -6.22
C SER A 92 17.56 -8.25 -5.89
N PRO A 93 17.44 -9.53 -6.33
CA PRO A 93 16.34 -10.40 -5.90
C PRO A 93 16.20 -10.52 -4.38
N SER A 94 17.32 -10.49 -3.64
CA SER A 94 17.32 -10.55 -2.18
C SER A 94 16.67 -9.33 -1.51
N ALA A 95 16.70 -8.16 -2.14
CA ALA A 95 16.00 -6.98 -1.63
C ALA A 95 14.48 -7.14 -1.77
N VAL A 96 14.03 -7.74 -2.88
CA VAL A 96 12.60 -8.04 -3.11
C VAL A 96 12.10 -9.09 -2.12
N GLU A 97 12.88 -10.15 -1.91
CA GLU A 97 12.60 -11.18 -0.91
C GLU A 97 12.44 -10.56 0.48
N LYS A 98 13.40 -9.72 0.90
CA LYS A 98 13.33 -9.00 2.18
C LYS A 98 12.09 -8.11 2.29
N PHE A 99 11.69 -7.42 1.22
CA PHE A 99 10.44 -6.65 1.20
C PHE A 99 9.23 -7.55 1.46
N ILE A 100 9.12 -8.68 0.77
CA ILE A 100 8.02 -9.65 0.91
C ILE A 100 7.98 -10.23 2.32
N GLU A 101 9.12 -10.65 2.85
CA GLU A 101 9.24 -11.21 4.20
C GLU A 101 8.75 -10.23 5.26
N ILE A 102 9.11 -8.94 5.13
CA ILE A 102 8.68 -7.91 6.06
C ILE A 102 7.18 -7.68 5.98
N VAL A 103 6.63 -7.59 4.76
CA VAL A 103 5.17 -7.44 4.55
C VAL A 103 4.40 -8.59 5.19
N HIS A 104 4.83 -9.84 5.00
CA HIS A 104 4.15 -11.01 5.57
C HIS A 104 4.38 -11.19 7.08
N SER A 105 5.53 -10.74 7.59
CA SER A 105 5.83 -10.79 9.02
C SER A 105 5.15 -9.66 9.80
N PHE A 106 4.71 -8.60 9.12
CA PHE A 106 4.02 -7.48 9.75
C PHE A 106 2.64 -7.89 10.25
N THR A 107 2.53 -8.07 11.57
CA THR A 107 1.26 -8.39 12.22
C THR A 107 0.60 -7.12 12.75
N ASN A 108 -0.64 -6.88 12.31
CA ASN A 108 -1.51 -5.93 12.97
C ASN A 108 -2.64 -6.69 13.68
N PRO A 109 -2.84 -6.51 15.00
CA PRO A 109 -3.95 -7.10 15.73
C PRO A 109 -5.32 -6.85 15.07
N LYS A 110 -5.51 -5.68 14.44
CA LYS A 110 -6.74 -5.33 13.72
C LYS A 110 -6.95 -6.14 12.42
N PHE A 111 -5.87 -6.48 11.70
CA PHE A 111 -5.98 -7.31 10.48
C PHE A 111 -6.25 -8.77 10.81
N ARG A 112 -5.65 -9.31 11.88
CA ARG A 112 -5.91 -10.69 12.33
C ARG A 112 -7.32 -10.90 12.86
N ALA A 113 -7.93 -9.89 13.48
CA ALA A 113 -9.31 -9.99 13.95
C ALA A 113 -10.34 -10.18 12.81
N LEU A 114 -9.99 -9.79 11.57
CA LEU A 114 -10.84 -9.97 10.38
C LEU A 114 -10.73 -11.37 9.74
N GLU A 115 -9.69 -12.15 10.06
CA GLU A 115 -9.52 -13.53 9.56
C GLU A 115 -10.23 -14.57 10.45
N ALA A 116 -10.70 -14.17 11.63
CA ALA A 116 -11.31 -15.04 12.63
C ALA A 116 -12.85 -15.12 12.53
N VAL A 117 -13.45 -14.59 11.46
CA VAL A 117 -14.90 -14.57 11.17
C VAL A 117 -15.15 -15.24 9.82
#